data_AF-A0A225VDS6-F1
#
_entry.id   AF-A0A225VDS6-F1
#
_cell.length_a   1.000
_cell.length_b   1.000
_cell.length_c   1.000
_cell.angle_alpha   90.00
_cell.angle_beta   90.00
_cell.angle_gamma   90.00
#
_symmetry.space_group_name_H-M   'P 1'
#
loop_
_entity.id
_entity.type
_entity.pdbx_description
1 polymer ?
#
loop_
_entity_poly.entity_id
_entity_poly.type
_entity_poly.pdbx_seq_one_letter_code
_entity_poly.pdbx_strand_id
1 'polypeptide(L)'
;SDSSSKAKPKRASSPPKKRAKSGNGKKSRPGQERKQTALARKSYGSLSDSEKWIVEVPGQGILSWRHRGILMQFPPGTANAVTQSFGFPDYAPNLAKDEDVQALRERWDPVAFKELMDTKPWDVMFEDRSKFLILHVRDKLKDVARESLDAIVASMSVHRRAFWWFGHWVFIDLETDDAYSEELHRERKAECDKAKKEYKKLLDDRVDAGLEETILDEPGSWTIPATCCHWILMHESQVKDDGTPYTLNEQMESLDDQEPARVQWNTCTSDEDRIKHLPEKYPLKLLKGSQRSSQKNRVTMDFD
;
A
#
# COMPACT_ATOMS: atom_id res chain seq x y z
N SER A 1 -48.12 -60.02 -34.27
CA SER A 1 -47.44 -58.99 -35.09
C SER A 1 -45.98 -58.92 -34.69
N ASP A 2 -45.13 -59.35 -35.64
CA ASP A 2 -43.69 -59.17 -35.86
C ASP A 2 -42.68 -59.24 -34.69
N SER A 3 -41.71 -60.17 -34.61
CA SER A 3 -40.68 -60.69 -35.55
C SER A 3 -39.29 -60.06 -35.32
N SER A 4 -38.47 -60.79 -34.57
CA SER A 4 -37.05 -61.15 -34.76
C SER A 4 -36.07 -60.27 -35.58
N SER A 5 -35.04 -59.80 -34.87
CA SER A 5 -33.57 -59.88 -35.11
C SER A 5 -32.88 -59.73 -36.49
N LYS A 6 -31.80 -58.90 -36.50
CA LYS A 6 -30.43 -59.11 -37.09
C LYS A 6 -29.66 -57.76 -37.08
N ALA A 7 -28.33 -57.62 -37.15
CA ALA A 7 -27.15 -58.23 -36.52
C ALA A 7 -25.87 -57.53 -37.09
N LYS A 8 -25.03 -56.89 -36.23
CA LYS A 8 -23.52 -56.67 -36.31
C LYS A 8 -22.90 -56.01 -37.58
N PRO A 9 -21.58 -55.64 -37.69
CA PRO A 9 -20.40 -55.86 -36.82
C PRO A 9 -19.35 -54.69 -36.61
N LYS A 10 -18.43 -54.97 -35.67
CA LYS A 10 -17.03 -54.57 -35.31
C LYS A 10 -16.14 -53.56 -36.10
N ARG A 11 -15.20 -53.00 -35.28
CA ARG A 11 -13.79 -52.53 -35.50
C ARG A 11 -13.65 -51.08 -36.02
N ALA A 12 -12.82 -50.20 -35.44
CA ALA A 12 -11.38 -50.35 -35.24
C ALA A 12 -10.81 -49.53 -34.06
N SER A 13 -9.65 -49.97 -33.59
CA SER A 13 -8.80 -49.44 -32.53
C SER A 13 -7.69 -48.51 -33.05
N SER A 14 -7.26 -47.60 -32.17
CA SER A 14 -5.97 -46.85 -32.09
C SER A 14 -5.92 -45.44 -32.71
N PRO A 15 -5.05 -44.50 -32.24
CA PRO A 15 -4.03 -44.58 -31.16
C PRO A 15 -4.11 -43.45 -30.09
N PRO A 16 -3.35 -43.54 -28.96
CA PRO A 16 -3.22 -42.44 -28.01
C PRO A 16 -2.38 -41.32 -28.64
N LYS A 17 -2.96 -40.13 -28.81
CA LYS A 17 -2.19 -38.96 -29.28
C LYS A 17 -1.27 -38.48 -28.17
N LYS A 18 0.01 -38.69 -28.42
CA LYS A 18 1.19 -38.18 -27.71
C LYS A 18 0.96 -36.76 -27.19
N ARG A 19 1.31 -36.59 -25.91
CA ARG A 19 1.53 -35.31 -25.23
C ARG A 19 2.61 -34.54 -25.99
N ALA A 20 2.21 -33.58 -26.82
CA ALA A 20 3.11 -32.58 -27.37
C ALA A 20 3.11 -31.38 -26.42
N LYS A 21 4.24 -31.15 -25.76
CA LYS A 21 4.59 -29.82 -25.25
C LYS A 21 4.65 -28.90 -26.48
N SER A 22 3.75 -27.93 -26.57
CA SER A 22 4.00 -26.73 -27.36
C SER A 22 3.53 -25.54 -26.53
N GLY A 23 4.50 -24.78 -26.03
CA GLY A 23 4.25 -23.47 -25.47
C GLY A 23 3.55 -22.61 -26.51
N ASN A 24 2.56 -21.86 -26.05
CA ASN A 24 2.19 -20.61 -26.68
C ASN A 24 1.42 -19.81 -25.63
N GLY A 25 2.01 -18.71 -25.18
CA GLY A 25 1.32 -17.74 -24.35
C GLY A 25 0.00 -17.37 -25.00
N LYS A 26 -1.09 -17.41 -24.22
CA LYS A 26 -2.38 -16.89 -24.67
C LYS A 26 -2.18 -15.43 -25.06
N LYS A 27 -2.25 -15.12 -26.36
CA LYS A 27 -2.33 -13.73 -26.83
C LYS A 27 -3.51 -13.06 -26.13
N SER A 28 -3.24 -11.92 -25.49
CA SER A 28 -4.25 -11.04 -24.91
C SER A 28 -5.32 -10.73 -25.95
N ARG A 29 -6.59 -10.74 -25.55
CA ARG A 29 -7.67 -10.27 -26.43
C ARG A 29 -7.45 -8.78 -26.71
N PRO A 30 -7.75 -8.25 -27.92
CA PRO A 30 -7.49 -6.85 -28.27
C PRO A 30 -8.09 -5.82 -27.30
N GLY A 31 -9.21 -6.16 -26.64
CA GLY A 31 -9.84 -5.31 -25.63
C GLY A 31 -9.08 -5.23 -24.29
N GLN A 32 -8.22 -6.19 -23.98
CA GLN A 32 -7.41 -6.22 -22.74
C GLN A 32 -6.16 -5.35 -22.89
N GLU A 33 -5.56 -5.31 -24.08
CA GLU A 33 -4.41 -4.43 -24.38
C GLU A 33 -4.76 -2.95 -24.31
N ARG A 34 -5.99 -2.58 -24.67
CA ARG A 34 -6.51 -1.21 -24.53
C ARG A 34 -6.61 -0.74 -23.07
N LYS A 35 -6.59 -1.67 -22.12
CA LYS A 35 -6.61 -1.39 -20.67
C LYS A 35 -5.20 -1.39 -20.06
N GLN A 36 -4.15 -1.41 -20.88
CA GLN A 36 -2.75 -1.39 -20.45
C GLN A 36 -2.02 -0.19 -21.06
N THR A 37 -1.10 0.40 -20.30
CA THR A 37 -0.14 1.38 -20.83
C THR A 37 0.80 0.74 -21.86
N ALA A 38 1.56 1.57 -22.58
CA ALA A 38 2.54 1.08 -23.55
C ALA A 38 3.62 0.21 -22.89
N LEU A 39 4.13 0.61 -21.72
CA LEU A 39 5.15 -0.16 -21.00
C LEU A 39 4.59 -1.43 -20.34
N ALA A 40 3.32 -1.44 -19.93
CA ALA A 40 2.69 -2.65 -19.38
C ALA A 40 2.52 -3.79 -20.40
N ARG A 41 2.49 -3.46 -21.70
CA ARG A 41 2.42 -4.46 -22.78
C ARG A 41 3.76 -5.16 -23.03
N LYS A 42 4.86 -4.56 -22.59
CA LYS A 42 6.20 -5.14 -22.68
C LYS A 42 6.40 -6.23 -21.61
N SER A 43 7.16 -7.26 -21.96
CA SER A 43 7.70 -8.21 -20.98
C SER A 43 8.82 -7.53 -20.19
N TYR A 44 9.07 -7.98 -18.96
CA TYR A 44 10.07 -7.35 -18.09
C TYR A 44 11.46 -7.32 -18.76
N GLY A 45 11.89 -8.44 -19.34
CA GLY A 45 13.19 -8.53 -20.03
C GLY A 45 13.32 -7.70 -21.32
N SER A 46 12.23 -7.10 -21.81
CA SER A 46 12.24 -6.20 -22.97
C SER A 46 12.28 -4.71 -22.62
N LEU A 47 12.21 -4.37 -21.32
CA LEU A 47 12.35 -3.01 -20.83
C LEU A 47 13.83 -2.60 -20.84
N SER A 48 14.12 -1.40 -21.34
CA SER A 48 15.44 -0.78 -21.13
C SER A 48 15.63 -0.39 -19.66
N ASP A 49 16.88 -0.14 -19.24
CA ASP A 49 17.15 0.38 -17.90
C ASP A 49 16.45 1.71 -17.63
N SER A 50 16.42 2.61 -18.62
CA SER A 50 15.66 3.86 -18.53
C SER A 50 14.16 3.64 -18.38
N GLU A 51 13.59 2.61 -19.01
CA GLU A 51 12.17 2.26 -18.84
C GLU A 51 11.88 1.66 -17.46
N LYS A 52 12.84 0.95 -16.86
CA LYS A 52 12.73 0.45 -15.48
C LYS A 52 12.78 1.57 -14.44
N TRP A 53 13.19 2.79 -14.78
CA TRP A 53 13.10 3.95 -13.88
C TRP A 53 11.72 4.60 -13.86
N ILE A 54 10.91 4.38 -14.90
CA ILE A 54 9.66 5.13 -15.07
C ILE A 54 8.63 4.71 -14.03
N VAL A 55 8.01 5.72 -13.41
CA VAL A 55 6.79 5.60 -12.61
C VAL A 55 5.62 6.10 -13.46
N GLU A 56 4.87 5.19 -14.09
CA GLU A 56 3.70 5.60 -14.88
C GLU A 56 2.53 5.96 -13.95
N VAL A 57 1.80 7.02 -14.31
CA VAL A 57 0.50 7.36 -13.71
C VAL A 57 -0.60 6.87 -14.65
N PRO A 58 -1.42 5.89 -14.26
CA PRO A 58 -2.45 5.34 -15.15
C PRO A 58 -3.54 6.39 -15.42
N GLY A 59 -3.86 6.58 -16.70
CA GLY A 59 -5.01 7.37 -17.11
C GLY A 59 -6.34 6.64 -16.89
N GLN A 60 -7.46 7.36 -17.09
CA GLN A 60 -8.80 6.79 -16.95
C GLN A 60 -8.98 5.55 -17.84
N GLY A 61 -9.48 4.45 -17.26
CA GLY A 61 -9.76 3.19 -17.97
C GLY A 61 -8.55 2.28 -18.17
N ILE A 62 -7.34 2.69 -17.75
CA ILE A 62 -6.18 1.82 -17.63
C ILE A 62 -6.33 0.97 -16.36
N LEU A 63 -6.05 -0.33 -16.46
CA LEU A 63 -6.09 -1.27 -15.35
C LEU A 63 -4.71 -1.82 -14.98
N SER A 64 -3.71 -1.62 -15.82
CA SER A 64 -2.35 -2.07 -15.56
C SER A 64 -1.31 -1.18 -16.26
N TRP A 65 -0.25 -0.87 -15.53
CA TRP A 65 0.83 0.05 -15.90
C TRP A 65 2.15 -0.43 -15.29
N ARG A 66 3.26 0.27 -15.53
CA ARG A 66 4.57 -0.01 -14.95
C ARG A 66 4.94 1.03 -13.89
N HIS A 67 5.40 0.55 -12.75
CA HIS A 67 6.03 1.36 -11.72
C HIS A 67 7.43 0.77 -11.47
N ARG A 68 8.48 1.54 -11.78
CA ARG A 68 9.88 1.11 -11.67
C ARG A 68 10.14 -0.21 -12.40
N GLY A 69 9.55 -0.38 -13.58
CA GLY A 69 9.61 -1.61 -14.37
C GLY A 69 8.76 -2.77 -13.85
N ILE A 70 8.13 -2.69 -12.67
CA ILE A 70 7.23 -3.73 -12.15
C ILE A 70 5.81 -3.49 -12.68
N LEU A 71 5.12 -4.56 -13.07
CA LEU A 71 3.74 -4.48 -13.54
C LEU A 71 2.80 -4.23 -12.37
N MET A 72 1.95 -3.22 -12.48
CA MET A 72 1.01 -2.79 -11.43
C MET A 72 -0.44 -3.06 -11.84
N GLN A 73 -1.33 -3.08 -10.84
CA GLN A 73 -2.79 -3.15 -10.98
C GLN A 73 -3.48 -2.51 -9.77
N PHE A 74 -4.78 -2.20 -9.91
CA PHE A 74 -5.62 -1.75 -8.80
C PHE A 74 -6.07 -2.93 -7.90
N PRO A 75 -6.03 -2.79 -6.56
CA PRO A 75 -6.65 -3.72 -5.61
C PRO A 75 -8.17 -3.53 -5.48
N PRO A 76 -8.95 -4.58 -5.16
CA PRO A 76 -8.88 -5.94 -5.69
C PRO A 76 -9.43 -5.96 -7.13
N GLY A 77 -9.01 -6.91 -7.96
CA GLY A 77 -9.45 -7.02 -9.36
C GLY A 77 -10.94 -7.36 -9.60
N THR A 78 -11.86 -6.98 -8.70
CA THR A 78 -13.30 -7.28 -8.73
C THR A 78 -14.16 -6.07 -8.36
N ALA A 79 -15.39 -6.01 -8.88
CA ALA A 79 -16.35 -4.90 -8.70
C ALA A 79 -16.78 -4.63 -7.23
N ASN A 80 -16.45 -5.51 -6.28
CA ASN A 80 -16.64 -5.28 -4.83
C ASN A 80 -15.40 -4.64 -4.19
N ALA A 81 -14.68 -3.83 -4.96
CA ALA A 81 -13.44 -3.21 -4.52
C ALA A 81 -13.69 -2.34 -3.30
N VAL A 82 -13.01 -2.65 -2.20
CA VAL A 82 -12.85 -1.68 -1.12
C VAL A 82 -12.15 -0.48 -1.74
N THR A 83 -12.86 0.63 -1.89
CA THR A 83 -12.28 1.87 -2.38
C THR A 83 -11.14 2.26 -1.44
N GLN A 84 -9.96 2.51 -2.00
CA GLN A 84 -8.82 2.94 -1.20
C GLN A 84 -9.15 4.20 -0.41
N SER A 85 -8.60 4.29 0.80
CA SER A 85 -8.71 5.47 1.65
C SER A 85 -8.20 6.71 0.92
N PHE A 86 -8.87 7.84 1.10
CA PHE A 86 -8.54 9.08 0.39
C PHE A 86 -7.06 9.47 0.55
N GLY A 87 -6.41 9.82 -0.57
CA GLY A 87 -5.00 10.22 -0.63
C GLY A 87 -3.99 9.08 -0.60
N PHE A 88 -4.37 7.87 -0.19
CA PHE A 88 -3.45 6.73 -0.17
C PHE A 88 -3.26 6.13 -1.57
N PRO A 89 -2.03 5.68 -1.90
CA PRO A 89 -1.76 4.96 -3.14
C PRO A 89 -2.65 3.72 -3.30
N ASP A 90 -3.30 3.63 -4.45
CA ASP A 90 -4.24 2.54 -4.78
C ASP A 90 -3.66 1.61 -5.84
N TYR A 91 -2.54 0.96 -5.51
CA TYR A 91 -1.88 0.05 -6.43
C TYR A 91 -1.17 -1.10 -5.73
N ALA A 92 -1.07 -2.21 -6.45
CA ALA A 92 -0.32 -3.39 -6.04
C ALA A 92 0.43 -4.00 -7.24
N PRO A 93 1.58 -4.67 -7.00
CA PRO A 93 2.21 -5.50 -8.01
C PRO A 93 1.24 -6.54 -8.58
N ASN A 94 1.32 -6.74 -9.88
CA ASN A 94 0.62 -7.80 -10.57
C ASN A 94 1.49 -9.06 -10.57
N LEU A 95 1.22 -9.96 -9.63
CA LEU A 95 1.96 -11.20 -9.43
C LEU A 95 1.53 -12.33 -10.38
N ALA A 96 0.80 -12.03 -11.47
CA ALA A 96 0.32 -13.04 -12.40
C ALA A 96 1.40 -13.55 -13.38
N LYS A 97 2.54 -12.87 -13.48
CA LYS A 97 3.64 -13.23 -14.38
C LYS A 97 4.90 -13.53 -13.58
N ASP A 98 5.48 -14.70 -13.79
CA ASP A 98 6.69 -15.15 -13.10
C ASP A 98 7.88 -14.18 -13.30
N GLU A 99 8.01 -13.57 -14.48
CA GLU A 99 9.07 -12.58 -14.75
C GLU A 99 8.99 -11.33 -13.86
N ASP A 100 7.77 -10.88 -13.54
CA ASP A 100 7.56 -9.70 -12.68
C ASP A 100 7.74 -10.04 -11.21
N VAL A 101 7.40 -11.28 -10.82
CA VAL A 101 7.70 -11.80 -9.48
C VAL A 101 9.21 -11.94 -9.29
N GLN A 102 9.90 -12.51 -10.28
CA GLN A 102 11.36 -12.63 -10.26
C GLN A 102 12.04 -11.26 -10.16
N ALA A 103 11.55 -10.27 -10.90
CA ALA A 103 12.04 -8.90 -10.83
C ALA A 103 11.85 -8.23 -9.46
N LEU A 104 10.84 -8.65 -8.67
CA LEU A 104 10.66 -8.19 -7.29
C LEU A 104 11.64 -8.89 -6.34
N ARG A 105 11.87 -10.20 -6.53
CA ARG A 105 12.83 -10.99 -5.74
C ARG A 105 14.25 -10.46 -5.88
N GLU A 106 14.68 -10.17 -7.10
CA GLU A 106 16.01 -9.62 -7.38
C GLU A 106 16.28 -8.27 -6.70
N ARG A 107 15.25 -7.57 -6.26
CA ARG A 107 15.37 -6.28 -5.54
C ARG A 107 15.30 -6.42 -4.04
N TRP A 108 14.95 -7.60 -3.53
CA TRP A 108 14.89 -7.86 -2.11
C TRP A 108 16.30 -8.10 -1.58
N ASP A 109 16.79 -7.18 -0.75
CA ASP A 109 18.03 -7.31 0.00
C ASP A 109 17.71 -7.35 1.50
N PRO A 110 17.75 -8.54 2.13
CA PRO A 110 17.43 -8.67 3.55
C PRO A 110 18.43 -7.93 4.45
N VAL A 111 19.69 -7.75 4.03
CA VAL A 111 20.71 -7.06 4.83
C VAL A 111 20.43 -5.56 4.83
N ALA A 112 20.28 -4.96 3.65
CA ALA A 112 19.94 -3.53 3.55
C ALA A 112 18.58 -3.24 4.21
N PHE A 113 17.60 -4.14 4.05
CA PHE A 113 16.30 -3.96 4.68
C PHE A 113 16.37 -4.07 6.20
N LYS A 114 17.21 -4.95 6.75
CA LYS A 114 17.47 -4.99 8.19
C LYS A 114 18.08 -3.69 8.70
N GLU A 115 19.06 -3.14 8.00
CA GLU A 115 19.65 -1.83 8.35
C GLU A 115 18.60 -0.72 8.37
N LEU A 116 17.67 -0.71 7.41
CA LEU A 116 16.51 0.20 7.45
C LEU A 116 15.62 -0.04 8.66
N MET A 117 15.28 -1.30 8.98
CA MET A 117 14.44 -1.59 10.13
C MET A 117 15.09 -1.19 11.47
N ASP A 118 16.42 -1.27 11.55
CA ASP A 118 17.19 -0.86 12.73
C ASP A 118 17.17 0.66 12.97
N THR A 119 16.90 1.50 11.95
CA THR A 119 16.68 2.95 12.13
C THR A 119 15.32 3.29 12.73
N LYS A 120 14.39 2.33 12.78
CA LYS A 120 13.03 2.48 13.33
C LYS A 120 12.28 3.68 12.71
N PRO A 121 12.05 3.69 11.39
CA PRO A 121 11.42 4.83 10.71
C PRO A 121 10.02 5.16 11.27
N TRP A 122 9.33 4.19 11.86
CA TRP A 122 8.05 4.41 12.53
C TRP A 122 8.13 5.23 13.83
N ASP A 123 9.29 5.25 14.52
CA ASP A 123 9.50 6.08 15.71
C ASP A 123 9.56 7.55 15.27
N VAL A 124 10.38 7.85 14.24
CA VAL A 124 10.47 9.18 13.61
C VAL A 124 9.10 9.62 13.09
N MET A 125 8.42 8.75 12.34
CA MET A 125 7.07 9.02 11.84
C MET A 125 6.12 9.40 13.00
N PHE A 126 6.18 8.70 14.14
CA PHE A 126 5.32 9.00 15.29
C PHE A 126 5.72 10.29 16.01
N GLU A 127 7.01 10.59 16.11
CA GLU A 127 7.51 11.81 16.72
C GLU A 127 7.15 13.06 15.90
N ASP A 128 7.21 12.96 14.58
CA ASP A 128 6.95 14.06 13.62
C ASP A 128 5.47 14.25 13.30
N ARG A 129 4.59 13.40 13.84
CA ARG A 129 3.15 13.52 13.66
C ARG A 129 2.64 14.90 14.05
N SER A 130 1.54 15.33 13.42
CA SER A 130 0.84 16.52 13.90
C SER A 130 0.42 16.34 15.37
N LYS A 131 0.83 17.30 16.19
CA LYS A 131 0.47 17.39 17.61
C LYS A 131 -0.61 18.44 17.87
N PHE A 132 -1.14 19.08 16.83
CA PHE A 132 -2.10 20.17 16.99
C PHE A 132 -3.38 19.89 16.19
N LEU A 133 -4.52 20.16 16.82
CA LEU A 133 -5.82 20.11 16.15
C LEU A 133 -5.97 21.32 15.23
N ILE A 134 -6.37 21.07 13.98
CA ILE A 134 -6.59 22.11 12.96
C ILE A 134 -8.06 22.28 12.58
N LEU A 135 -8.90 21.27 12.86
CA LEU A 135 -10.34 21.30 12.60
C LEU A 135 -11.13 21.67 13.86
N HIS A 136 -10.68 21.21 15.04
CA HIS A 136 -11.41 21.38 16.30
C HIS A 136 -10.63 22.19 17.34
N VAL A 137 -11.35 22.99 18.13
CA VAL A 137 -10.77 23.63 19.32
C VAL A 137 -10.86 22.64 20.48
N ARG A 138 -9.71 22.21 21.02
CA ARG A 138 -9.62 21.17 22.05
C ARG A 138 -10.50 21.47 23.27
N ASP A 139 -10.46 22.70 23.78
CA ASP A 139 -11.25 23.12 24.95
C ASP A 139 -12.77 23.14 24.71
N LYS A 140 -13.21 23.09 23.44
CA LYS A 140 -14.62 23.02 23.06
C LYS A 140 -15.08 21.59 22.78
N LEU A 141 -14.17 20.62 22.79
CA LEU A 141 -14.50 19.22 22.60
C LEU A 141 -15.20 18.66 23.85
N LYS A 142 -16.22 17.85 23.61
CA LYS A 142 -16.84 17.00 24.64
C LYS A 142 -15.79 16.07 25.24
N ASP A 143 -15.99 15.63 26.47
CA ASP A 143 -15.06 14.72 27.16
C ASP A 143 -14.78 13.47 26.33
N VAL A 144 -15.82 12.85 25.74
CA VAL A 144 -15.68 11.68 24.86
C VAL A 144 -14.73 11.91 23.68
N ALA A 145 -14.74 13.10 23.06
CA ALA A 145 -13.87 13.39 21.93
C ALA A 145 -12.42 13.60 22.37
N ARG A 146 -12.19 14.20 23.55
CA ARG A 146 -10.85 14.33 24.14
C ARG A 146 -10.28 12.95 24.52
N GLU A 147 -11.05 12.14 25.24
CA GLU A 147 -10.65 10.78 25.61
C GLU A 147 -10.41 9.89 24.38
N SER A 148 -11.20 10.07 23.31
CA SER A 148 -11.02 9.33 22.06
C SER A 148 -9.72 9.73 21.37
N LEU A 149 -9.38 11.02 21.30
CA LEU A 149 -8.10 11.49 20.76
C LEU A 149 -6.93 10.86 21.54
N ASP A 150 -6.97 10.92 22.87
CA ASP A 150 -5.91 10.36 23.71
C ASP A 150 -5.76 8.84 23.48
N ALA A 151 -6.87 8.11 23.37
CA ALA A 151 -6.86 6.68 23.08
C ALA A 151 -6.36 6.34 21.67
N ILE A 152 -6.72 7.14 20.66
CA ILE A 152 -6.23 7.00 19.28
C ILE A 152 -4.73 7.20 19.25
N VAL A 153 -4.21 8.26 19.87
CA VAL A 153 -2.76 8.54 19.90
C VAL A 153 -2.00 7.47 20.69
N ALA A 154 -2.55 6.97 21.80
CA ALA A 154 -1.97 5.84 22.52
C ALA A 154 -1.91 4.57 21.64
N SER A 155 -2.99 4.26 20.92
CA SER A 155 -3.02 3.15 19.96
C SER A 155 -2.02 3.34 18.82
N MET A 156 -1.89 4.55 18.29
CA MET A 156 -0.87 4.90 17.29
C MET A 156 0.53 4.64 17.83
N SER A 157 0.83 5.05 19.06
CA SER A 157 2.12 4.79 19.68
C SER A 157 2.40 3.29 19.79
N VAL A 158 1.45 2.50 20.30
CA VAL A 158 1.61 1.05 20.44
C VAL A 158 1.80 0.34 19.09
N HIS A 159 1.08 0.79 18.05
CA HIS A 159 1.05 0.10 16.75
C HIS A 159 1.82 0.82 15.64
N ARG A 160 2.64 1.83 15.94
CA ARG A 160 3.32 2.68 14.95
C ARG A 160 4.11 1.92 13.88
N ARG A 161 4.79 0.83 14.24
CA ARG A 161 5.47 -0.05 13.26
C ARG A 161 4.48 -0.65 12.26
N ALA A 162 3.30 -1.08 12.71
CA ALA A 162 2.25 -1.59 11.84
C ALA A 162 1.63 -0.50 10.96
N PHE A 163 1.45 0.72 11.48
CA PHE A 163 1.02 1.87 10.66
C PHE A 163 2.02 2.16 9.53
N TRP A 164 3.32 2.17 9.86
CA TRP A 164 4.37 2.31 8.86
C TRP A 164 4.33 1.19 7.82
N TRP A 165 4.15 -0.07 8.25
CA TRP A 165 3.98 -1.20 7.33
C TRP A 165 2.81 -1.06 6.37
N PHE A 166 1.67 -0.53 6.82
CA PHE A 166 0.53 -0.28 5.95
C PHE A 166 0.81 0.79 4.90
N GLY A 167 1.64 1.78 5.23
CA GLY A 167 2.12 2.80 4.30
C GLY A 167 3.28 2.34 3.41
N HIS A 168 4.03 1.29 3.78
CA HIS A 168 5.30 0.88 3.16
C HIS A 168 5.35 -0.63 2.89
N TRP A 169 4.34 -1.14 2.21
CA TRP A 169 4.22 -2.58 2.01
C TRP A 169 5.21 -3.10 0.96
N VAL A 170 6.34 -3.60 1.42
CA VAL A 170 7.41 -4.17 0.57
C VAL A 170 7.13 -5.64 0.23
N PHE A 171 7.59 -6.08 -0.94
CA PHE A 171 7.69 -7.50 -1.25
C PHE A 171 8.84 -8.14 -0.46
N ILE A 172 8.58 -9.28 0.19
CA ILE A 172 9.60 -10.05 0.93
C ILE A 172 9.77 -11.36 0.16
N ASP A 173 10.99 -11.65 -0.28
CA ASP A 173 11.26 -12.94 -0.90
C ASP A 173 11.33 -14.04 0.17
N LEU A 174 10.66 -15.14 -0.09
CA LEU A 174 10.60 -16.31 0.79
C LEU A 174 11.14 -17.57 0.10
N GLU A 175 11.60 -17.48 -1.15
CA GLU A 175 12.18 -18.65 -1.85
C GLU A 175 13.64 -18.92 -1.49
N THR A 176 14.33 -17.95 -0.90
CA THR A 176 15.72 -18.05 -0.47
C THR A 176 15.90 -18.85 0.82
N ASP A 177 14.80 -19.23 1.50
CA ASP A 177 14.77 -19.87 2.82
C ASP A 177 15.68 -19.15 3.85
N ASP A 178 15.85 -17.82 3.71
CA ASP A 178 16.64 -17.04 4.66
C ASP A 178 15.82 -16.72 5.91
N ALA A 179 16.42 -17.01 7.08
CA ALA A 179 15.71 -16.95 8.35
C ALA A 179 15.16 -15.56 8.68
N TYR A 180 15.84 -14.50 8.23
CA TYR A 180 15.43 -13.13 8.49
C TYR A 180 14.15 -12.77 7.71
N SER A 181 14.08 -13.06 6.41
CA SER A 181 12.91 -12.79 5.59
C SER A 181 11.68 -13.55 6.08
N GLU A 182 11.85 -14.83 6.46
CA GLU A 182 10.75 -15.62 7.00
C GLU A 182 10.21 -15.06 8.32
N GLU A 183 11.10 -14.71 9.25
CA GLU A 183 10.74 -14.13 10.54
C GLU A 183 10.05 -12.79 10.33
N LEU A 184 10.64 -11.90 9.54
CA LEU A 184 10.08 -10.59 9.20
C LEU A 184 8.69 -10.70 8.58
N HIS A 185 8.49 -11.65 7.66
CA HIS A 185 7.19 -11.89 7.05
C HIS A 185 6.13 -12.33 8.07
N ARG A 186 6.48 -13.26 8.98
CA ARG A 186 5.59 -13.73 10.05
C ARG A 186 5.27 -12.61 11.04
N GLU A 187 6.28 -11.87 11.49
CA GLU A 187 6.14 -10.75 12.41
C GLU A 187 5.24 -9.67 11.83
N ARG A 188 5.57 -9.17 10.62
CA ARG A 188 4.78 -8.14 9.94
C ARG A 188 3.32 -8.56 9.84
N LYS A 189 3.05 -9.81 9.44
CA LYS A 189 1.68 -10.32 9.37
C LYS A 189 0.98 -10.28 10.73
N ALA A 190 1.61 -10.81 11.77
CA ALA A 190 1.03 -10.86 13.11
C ALA A 190 0.78 -9.46 13.70
N GLU A 191 1.75 -8.55 13.55
CA GLU A 191 1.66 -7.16 13.99
C GLU A 191 0.54 -6.41 13.25
N CYS A 192 0.49 -6.50 11.93
CA CYS A 192 -0.54 -5.85 11.12
C CYS A 192 -1.94 -6.40 11.41
N ASP A 193 -2.10 -7.72 11.52
CA ASP A 193 -3.40 -8.33 11.84
C ASP A 193 -3.88 -7.91 13.24
N LYS A 194 -2.96 -7.85 14.22
CA LYS A 194 -3.26 -7.36 15.57
C LYS A 194 -3.66 -5.89 15.55
N ALA A 195 -2.86 -5.03 14.92
CA ALA A 195 -3.12 -3.59 14.83
C ALA A 195 -4.46 -3.30 14.15
N LYS A 196 -4.78 -3.98 13.03
CA LYS A 196 -6.09 -3.84 12.36
C LYS A 196 -7.25 -4.17 13.28
N LYS A 197 -7.14 -5.29 14.02
CA LYS A 197 -8.19 -5.75 14.93
C LYS A 197 -8.38 -4.79 16.11
N GLU A 198 -7.29 -4.41 16.77
CA GLU A 198 -7.33 -3.55 17.96
C GLU A 198 -7.74 -2.12 17.60
N TYR A 199 -7.23 -1.57 16.49
CA TYR A 199 -7.60 -0.23 16.03
C TYR A 199 -9.06 -0.17 15.58
N LYS A 200 -9.53 -1.16 14.80
CA LYS A 200 -10.95 -1.23 14.43
C LYS A 200 -11.85 -1.27 15.66
N LYS A 201 -11.53 -2.12 16.63
CA LYS A 201 -12.30 -2.22 17.87
C LYS A 201 -12.32 -0.88 18.61
N LEU A 202 -11.16 -0.22 18.74
CA LEU A 202 -11.08 1.10 19.35
C LEU A 202 -12.02 2.09 18.66
N LEU A 203 -11.98 2.18 17.32
CA LEU A 203 -12.83 3.09 16.57
C LEU A 203 -14.31 2.75 16.74
N ASP A 204 -14.69 1.48 16.64
CA ASP A 204 -16.08 1.02 16.84
C ASP A 204 -16.57 1.40 18.25
N ASP A 205 -15.79 1.11 19.30
CA ASP A 205 -16.12 1.46 20.69
C ASP A 205 -16.26 2.99 20.90
N ARG A 206 -15.42 3.81 20.24
CA ARG A 206 -15.50 5.27 20.33
C ARG A 206 -16.68 5.85 19.55
N VAL A 207 -16.99 5.30 18.39
CA VAL A 207 -18.18 5.69 17.61
C VAL A 207 -19.45 5.37 18.40
N ASP A 208 -19.54 4.20 19.02
CA ASP A 208 -20.66 3.82 19.88
C ASP A 208 -20.79 4.74 21.11
N ALA A 209 -19.68 5.27 21.62
CA ALA A 209 -19.66 6.28 22.69
C ALA A 209 -20.04 7.70 22.21
N GLY A 210 -20.21 7.91 20.90
CA GLY A 210 -20.60 9.20 20.32
C GLY A 210 -19.45 10.04 19.77
N LEU A 211 -18.34 9.42 19.37
CA LEU A 211 -17.25 10.10 18.65
C LEU A 211 -17.76 10.68 17.32
N GLU A 212 -17.50 11.97 17.12
CA GLU A 212 -17.77 12.64 15.85
C GLU A 212 -16.71 12.23 14.82
N GLU A 213 -17.15 11.78 13.63
CA GLU A 213 -16.26 11.29 12.55
C GLU A 213 -15.17 12.30 12.19
N THR A 214 -15.46 13.60 12.30
CA THR A 214 -14.53 14.68 11.99
C THR A 214 -13.27 14.68 12.85
N ILE A 215 -13.28 14.04 14.02
CA ILE A 215 -12.09 13.86 14.87
C ILE A 215 -11.05 12.95 14.20
N LEU A 216 -11.49 11.99 13.39
CA LEU A 216 -10.62 11.09 12.64
C LEU A 216 -9.97 11.78 11.43
N ASP A 217 -10.52 12.92 11.00
CA ASP A 217 -9.97 13.74 9.91
C ASP A 217 -8.90 14.74 10.41
N GLU A 218 -8.64 14.79 11.72
CA GLU A 218 -7.54 15.59 12.25
C GLU A 218 -6.19 15.00 11.79
N PRO A 219 -5.23 15.81 11.32
CA PRO A 219 -3.94 15.30 10.83
C PRO A 219 -3.11 14.53 11.86
N GLY A 220 -3.42 14.69 13.15
CA GLY A 220 -2.80 13.94 14.24
C GLY A 220 -3.43 12.57 14.51
N SER A 221 -4.55 12.26 13.85
CA SER A 221 -5.29 11.00 13.97
C SER A 221 -4.96 10.10 12.78
N TRP A 222 -4.03 9.17 12.96
CA TRP A 222 -3.62 8.31 11.84
C TRP A 222 -4.70 7.31 11.45
N THR A 223 -4.75 6.98 10.16
CA THR A 223 -5.70 6.00 9.63
C THR A 223 -4.97 4.81 9.02
N ILE A 224 -5.54 3.62 9.20
CA ILE A 224 -5.06 2.43 8.48
C ILE A 224 -5.69 2.49 7.08
N PRO A 225 -4.87 2.48 6.00
CA PRO A 225 -5.42 2.47 4.65
C PRO A 225 -6.23 1.20 4.41
N ALA A 226 -7.25 1.33 3.57
CA ALA A 226 -8.16 0.23 3.26
C ALA A 226 -7.40 -0.95 2.61
N THR A 227 -6.38 -0.64 1.81
CA THR A 227 -5.41 -1.62 1.29
C THR A 227 -3.99 -1.15 1.54
N CYS A 228 -3.05 -2.08 1.76
CA CYS A 228 -1.66 -1.72 2.03
C CYS A 228 -1.05 -1.01 0.81
N CYS A 229 -0.30 0.06 1.07
CA CYS A 229 0.34 0.86 0.03
C CYS A 229 1.68 0.22 -0.34
N HIS A 230 1.77 -0.34 -1.55
CA HIS A 230 2.95 -1.09 -1.95
C HIS A 230 4.15 -0.18 -2.20
N TRP A 231 5.31 -0.54 -1.66
CA TRP A 231 6.58 0.11 -1.96
C TRP A 231 7.38 -0.77 -2.92
N ILE A 232 7.64 -0.24 -4.12
CA ILE A 232 8.47 -0.90 -5.12
C ILE A 232 9.93 -0.44 -4.94
N LEU A 233 10.77 -1.34 -4.44
CA LEU A 233 12.21 -1.09 -4.32
C LEU A 233 12.81 -0.80 -5.69
N MET A 234 13.82 0.08 -5.71
CA MET A 234 14.54 0.42 -6.93
C MET A 234 15.34 -0.78 -7.45
N HIS A 235 15.46 -0.89 -8.77
CA HIS A 235 16.35 -1.85 -9.42
C HIS A 235 17.82 -1.43 -9.25
N GLU A 236 18.78 -2.36 -9.29
CA GLU A 236 20.21 -2.06 -9.16
C GLU A 236 20.75 -1.06 -10.20
N SER A 237 20.15 -1.02 -11.39
CA SER A 237 20.49 -0.04 -12.43
C SER A 237 19.93 1.37 -12.16
N GLN A 238 19.21 1.58 -11.04
CA GLN A 238 18.79 2.89 -10.57
C GLN A 238 19.83 3.45 -9.62
N VAL A 239 20.72 4.26 -10.16
CA VAL A 239 21.84 4.91 -9.46
C VAL A 239 21.70 6.42 -9.51
N LYS A 240 22.36 7.11 -8.58
CA LYS A 240 22.47 8.57 -8.55
C LYS A 240 23.32 9.07 -9.72
N ASP A 241 23.38 10.39 -9.90
CA ASP A 241 24.19 11.04 -10.94
C ASP A 241 25.69 10.72 -10.82
N ASP A 242 26.16 10.40 -9.60
CA ASP A 242 27.54 9.99 -9.33
C ASP A 242 27.80 8.48 -9.55
N GLY A 243 26.77 7.73 -9.96
CA GLY A 243 26.82 6.29 -10.20
C GLY A 243 26.66 5.43 -8.95
N THR A 244 26.44 6.02 -7.77
CA THR A 244 26.21 5.26 -6.53
C THR A 244 24.76 4.78 -6.40
N PRO A 245 24.51 3.60 -5.79
CA PRO A 245 23.16 3.13 -5.55
C PRO A 245 22.44 3.98 -4.49
N TYR A 246 21.11 4.05 -4.59
CA TYR A 246 20.27 4.62 -3.53
C TYR A 246 20.16 3.65 -2.35
N THR A 247 20.47 4.12 -1.16
CA THR A 247 20.18 3.41 0.09
C THR A 247 18.66 3.28 0.28
N LEU A 248 18.20 2.30 1.06
CA LEU A 248 16.77 2.15 1.32
C LEU A 248 16.16 3.33 2.07
N ASN A 249 16.93 4.03 2.91
CA ASN A 249 16.48 5.29 3.53
C ASN A 249 16.22 6.37 2.48
N GLU A 250 17.16 6.61 1.57
CA GLU A 250 16.97 7.60 0.49
C GLU A 250 15.78 7.24 -0.42
N GLN A 251 15.58 5.94 -0.70
CA GLN A 251 14.41 5.48 -1.45
C GLN A 251 13.10 5.71 -0.70
N MET A 252 13.07 5.49 0.62
CA MET A 252 11.91 5.72 1.48
C MET A 252 11.58 7.22 1.57
N GLU A 253 12.56 8.07 1.86
CA GLU A 253 12.39 9.53 1.94
C GLU A 253 11.82 10.08 0.62
N SER A 254 12.38 9.65 -0.51
CA SER A 254 11.90 10.05 -1.83
C SER A 254 10.47 9.56 -2.11
N LEU A 255 10.11 8.37 -1.61
CA LEU A 255 8.75 7.83 -1.73
C LEU A 255 7.76 8.64 -0.89
N ASP A 256 8.13 8.98 0.34
CA ASP A 256 7.29 9.73 1.28
C ASP A 256 7.04 11.17 0.83
N ASP A 257 8.02 11.79 0.18
CA ASP A 257 7.84 13.09 -0.45
C ASP A 257 6.88 13.04 -1.65
N GLN A 258 6.95 11.96 -2.44
CA GLN A 258 6.08 11.77 -3.61
C GLN A 258 4.65 11.39 -3.23
N GLU A 259 4.49 10.62 -2.15
CA GLU A 259 3.22 10.03 -1.72
C GLU A 259 2.99 10.26 -0.21
N PRO A 260 2.79 11.51 0.22
CA PRO A 260 2.81 11.92 1.64
C PRO A 260 1.75 11.26 2.52
N ALA A 261 0.68 10.69 1.94
CA ALA A 261 -0.31 9.93 2.68
C ALA A 261 0.29 8.68 3.35
N ARG A 262 1.36 8.09 2.80
CA ARG A 262 2.04 6.91 3.39
C ARG A 262 2.53 7.18 4.81
N VAL A 263 2.98 8.41 5.05
CA VAL A 263 3.42 8.91 6.36
C VAL A 263 2.39 9.81 7.01
N GLN A 264 1.10 9.64 6.67
CA GLN A 264 -0.01 10.35 7.33
C GLN A 264 0.15 11.88 7.25
N TRP A 265 0.71 12.36 6.11
CA TRP A 265 0.95 13.78 5.83
C TRP A 265 1.95 14.46 6.79
N ASN A 266 2.83 13.68 7.41
CA ASN A 266 3.85 14.20 8.31
C ASN A 266 4.94 14.99 7.58
N THR A 267 5.25 14.66 6.32
CA THR A 267 6.19 15.41 5.46
C THR A 267 5.71 16.81 5.08
N CYS A 268 4.44 17.15 5.28
CA CYS A 268 3.95 18.51 5.06
C CYS A 268 4.62 19.50 6.03
N THR A 269 5.26 20.53 5.49
CA THR A 269 6.03 21.51 6.29
C THR A 269 5.17 22.61 6.90
N SER A 270 3.88 22.70 6.52
CA SER A 270 2.93 23.69 7.01
C SER A 270 1.53 23.11 7.20
N ASP A 271 0.69 23.78 8.02
CA ASP A 271 -0.74 23.45 8.10
C ASP A 271 -1.41 23.64 6.74
N GLU A 272 -1.02 24.67 6.00
CA GLU A 272 -1.55 24.98 4.68
C GLU A 272 -1.30 23.83 3.69
N ASP A 273 -0.15 23.16 3.76
CA ASP A 273 0.14 21.99 2.95
C ASP A 273 -0.70 20.78 3.38
N ARG A 274 -0.84 20.54 4.69
CA ARG A 274 -1.71 19.46 5.20
C ARG A 274 -3.17 19.67 4.77
N ILE A 275 -3.65 20.91 4.81
CA ILE A 275 -5.02 21.27 4.45
C ILE A 275 -5.34 20.96 2.99
N LYS A 276 -4.37 21.06 2.07
CA LYS A 276 -4.58 20.70 0.65
C LYS A 276 -4.96 19.24 0.46
N HIS A 277 -4.65 18.39 1.43
CA HIS A 277 -4.97 16.96 1.41
C HIS A 277 -6.26 16.63 2.18
N LEU A 278 -6.96 17.61 2.75
CA LEU A 278 -8.27 17.36 3.35
C LEU A 278 -9.36 17.28 2.25
N PRO A 279 -10.40 16.45 2.44
CA PRO A 279 -11.53 16.42 1.51
C PRO A 279 -12.19 17.80 1.34
N GLU A 280 -12.69 18.10 0.13
CA GLU A 280 -13.22 19.43 -0.25
C GLU A 280 -14.33 19.99 0.66
N LYS A 281 -14.96 19.13 1.48
CA LYS A 281 -16.00 19.53 2.46
C LYS A 281 -15.45 20.19 3.73
N TYR A 282 -14.14 20.11 3.99
CA TYR A 282 -13.50 20.57 5.24
C TYR A 282 -12.90 21.99 5.28
N PRO A 283 -12.53 22.64 4.16
CA PRO A 283 -12.00 24.01 4.20
C PRO A 283 -12.89 25.03 4.94
N LEU A 284 -14.22 24.80 4.97
CA LEU A 284 -15.18 25.65 5.69
C LEU A 284 -15.17 25.45 7.22
N LYS A 285 -14.51 24.41 7.73
CA LYS A 285 -14.44 24.04 9.15
C LYS A 285 -13.06 24.33 9.77
N LEU A 286 -12.13 24.89 9.01
CA LEU A 286 -10.76 25.15 9.48
C LEU A 286 -10.74 26.20 10.59
N LEU A 287 -9.94 25.94 11.62
CA LEU A 287 -9.63 26.94 12.63
C LEU A 287 -8.80 28.09 12.04
N LYS A 288 -8.88 29.28 12.65
CA LYS A 288 -8.00 30.40 12.31
C LYS A 288 -6.56 30.05 12.69
N GLY A 289 -5.56 30.58 11.96
CA GLY A 289 -4.14 30.27 12.19
C GLY A 289 -3.66 30.45 13.63
N SER A 290 -4.12 31.51 14.31
CA SER A 290 -3.79 31.73 15.73
C SER A 290 -4.31 30.66 16.69
N GLN A 291 -5.37 29.94 16.30
CA GLN A 291 -5.92 28.83 17.08
C GLN A 291 -5.17 27.53 16.79
N ARG A 292 -4.76 27.30 15.54
CA ARG A 292 -4.01 26.10 15.12
C ARG A 292 -2.65 25.99 15.83
N SER A 293 -1.95 27.11 16.01
CA SER A 293 -0.65 27.15 16.70
C SER A 293 -0.74 27.27 18.23
N SER A 294 -1.95 27.25 18.81
CA SER A 294 -2.12 27.43 20.26
C SER A 294 -1.71 26.19 21.04
N GLN A 295 -0.94 26.36 22.12
CA GLN A 295 -0.60 25.25 23.04
C GLN A 295 -1.83 24.59 23.66
N LYS A 296 -2.95 25.32 23.78
CA LYS A 296 -4.23 24.75 24.25
C LYS A 296 -4.83 23.74 23.28
N ASN A 297 -4.46 23.83 22.00
CA ASN A 297 -4.92 22.94 20.94
C ASN A 297 -3.96 21.76 20.69
N ARG A 298 -2.93 21.62 21.53
CA ARG A 298 -1.96 20.54 21.43
C ARG A 298 -2.55 19.23 22.00
N VAL A 299 -2.35 18.14 21.27
CA VAL A 299 -2.60 16.75 21.67
C VAL A 299 -1.24 16.13 22.02
N THR A 300 -0.87 16.21 23.29
CA THR A 300 0.28 15.49 23.84
C THR A 300 -0.13 14.09 24.24
N MET A 301 0.82 13.15 24.17
CA MET A 301 0.78 12.04 25.11
C MET A 301 1.52 12.54 26.34
N ASP A 302 0.78 12.83 27.39
CA ASP A 302 1.39 12.97 28.70
C ASP A 302 1.67 11.54 29.15
N PHE A 303 2.90 11.08 28.90
CA PHE A 303 3.41 9.92 29.63
C PHE A 303 3.69 10.42 31.04
N ASP A 304 2.76 10.15 31.96
CA ASP A 304 3.09 10.13 33.38
C ASP A 304 4.16 9.05 33.67
#